data_AF-A0A7S0VQY0-F1
#
_entry.id   AF-A0A7S0VQY0-F1
#
_cell.length_a   1.000
_cell.length_b   1.000
_cell.length_c   1.000
_cell.angle_alpha   90.00
_cell.angle_beta   90.00
_cell.angle_gamma   90.00
#
_symmetry.space_group_name_H-M   'P 1'
#
loop_
_entity.id
_entity.type
_entity.pdbx_description
1 polymer ?
#
loop_
_entity_poly.entity_id
_entity_poly.type
_entity_poly.pdbx_seq_one_letter_code
_entity_poly.pdbx_strand_id
1 'polypeptide(L)'
;GGDGDVKRGFLTKGLWRYSRHPNFFCEQLLWWTVYAFGCVGGGQWAHWTVTGTVLYTLLFQGSTPFTEYLSAKKYPEYRVYQRATSMLVPMPPRDPWPRELS
;
A
#
# COMPACT_ATOMS: atom_id res chain seq x y z
N GLY A 1 -20.08 -12.59 3.28
CA GLY A 1 -18.83 -12.96 2.57
C GLY A 1 -17.56 -12.50 3.28
N GLY A 2 -17.46 -12.66 4.61
CA GLY A 2 -16.25 -12.34 5.40
C GLY A 2 -15.59 -13.56 6.07
N ASP A 3 -16.21 -14.74 5.99
CA ASP A 3 -15.75 -15.95 6.68
C ASP A 3 -14.40 -16.46 6.15
N GLY A 4 -14.13 -16.30 4.84
CA GLY A 4 -12.85 -16.66 4.24
C GLY A 4 -11.69 -15.76 4.65
N ASP A 5 -11.91 -14.44 4.73
CA ASP A 5 -10.87 -13.48 5.12
C ASP A 5 -10.48 -13.64 6.60
N VAL A 6 -11.45 -13.97 7.47
CA VAL A 6 -11.20 -14.27 8.89
C VAL A 6 -10.36 -15.53 9.05
N LYS A 7 -10.67 -16.59 8.30
CA LYS A 7 -9.89 -17.85 8.31
C LYS A 7 -8.45 -17.65 7.82
N ARG A 8 -8.27 -16.84 6.78
CA ARG A 8 -6.94 -16.48 6.24
C ARG A 8 -6.17 -15.52 7.14
N GLY A 9 -6.87 -14.66 7.87
CA GLY A 9 -6.28 -13.61 8.70
C GLY A 9 -5.83 -12.36 7.95
N PHE A 10 -6.26 -12.17 6.69
CA PHE A 10 -6.00 -10.96 5.89
C PHE A 10 -7.12 -10.68 4.88
N LEU A 11 -7.28 -9.40 4.52
CA LEU A 11 -8.28 -8.93 3.57
C LEU A 11 -7.79 -9.05 2.13
N THR A 12 -8.68 -9.46 1.23
CA THR A 12 -8.39 -9.61 -0.21
C THR A 12 -9.41 -8.91 -1.11
N LYS A 13 -10.42 -8.27 -0.52
CA LYS A 13 -11.56 -7.64 -1.20
C LYS A 13 -11.51 -6.11 -1.17
N GLY A 14 -12.36 -5.48 -1.98
CA GLY A 14 -12.46 -4.02 -2.05
C GLY A 14 -11.16 -3.41 -2.55
N LEU A 15 -10.65 -2.38 -1.87
CA LEU A 15 -9.38 -1.73 -2.24
C LEU A 15 -8.18 -2.69 -2.15
N TRP A 16 -8.25 -3.69 -1.27
CA TRP A 16 -7.20 -4.69 -1.07
C TRP A 16 -7.05 -5.61 -2.29
N ARG A 17 -8.05 -5.67 -3.16
CA ARG A 17 -7.90 -6.37 -4.45
C ARG A 17 -6.93 -5.68 -5.41
N TYR A 18 -6.77 -4.37 -5.29
CA TYR A 18 -5.98 -3.55 -6.22
C TYR A 18 -4.60 -3.19 -5.68
N SER A 19 -4.46 -3.13 -4.36
CA SER A 19 -3.20 -2.86 -3.66
C SER A 19 -3.17 -3.63 -2.35
N ARG A 20 -2.02 -4.15 -1.95
CA ARG A 20 -1.85 -4.79 -0.64
C ARG A 20 -1.85 -3.78 0.51
N HIS A 21 -1.41 -2.56 0.22
CA HIS A 21 -1.35 -1.45 1.17
C HIS A 21 -2.01 -0.19 0.59
N PRO A 22 -3.33 -0.21 0.33
CA PRO A 22 -4.02 0.95 -0.24
C PRO A 22 -3.96 2.15 0.72
N ASN A 23 -3.95 1.89 2.03
CA ASN A 23 -3.81 2.91 3.06
C ASN A 23 -2.48 3.66 2.93
N PHE A 24 -1.37 2.93 2.76
CA PHE A 24 -0.03 3.53 2.67
C PHE A 24 0.11 4.38 1.40
N PHE A 25 -0.52 3.95 0.32
CA PHE A 25 -0.56 4.73 -0.91
C PHE A 25 -1.35 6.03 -0.74
N CYS A 26 -2.55 5.97 -0.14
CA CYS A 26 -3.36 7.15 0.14
C CYS A 26 -2.64 8.13 1.09
N GLU A 27 -1.95 7.61 2.11
CA GLU A 27 -1.20 8.43 3.06
C GLU A 27 -0.02 9.14 2.38
N GLN A 28 0.75 8.44 1.55
CA GLN A 28 1.81 9.06 0.75
C GLN A 28 1.24 10.13 -0.19
N LEU A 29 0.17 9.82 -0.93
CA LEU A 29 -0.48 10.78 -1.82
C LEU A 29 -0.98 12.02 -1.07
N LEU A 30 -1.55 11.86 0.12
CA LEU A 30 -2.01 12.96 0.95
C LEU A 30 -0.85 13.88 1.32
N TRP A 31 0.26 13.33 1.81
CA TRP A 31 1.44 14.12 2.21
C TRP A 31 2.08 14.84 1.02
N TRP A 32 2.19 14.17 -0.13
CA TRP A 32 2.66 14.80 -1.36
C TRP A 32 1.71 15.89 -1.86
N THR A 33 0.40 15.71 -1.70
CA THR A 33 -0.60 16.72 -2.07
C THR A 33 -0.54 17.94 -1.15
N VAL A 34 -0.46 17.73 0.17
CA VAL A 34 -0.29 18.82 1.15
C VAL A 34 0.99 19.60 0.88
N TYR A 35 2.08 18.89 0.58
CA TYR A 35 3.34 19.52 0.16
C TYR A 35 3.18 20.35 -1.12
N ALA A 36 2.54 19.80 -2.15
CA ALA A 36 2.30 20.50 -3.41
C ALA A 36 1.46 21.77 -3.23
N PHE A 37 0.39 21.72 -2.41
CA PHE A 37 -0.39 22.91 -2.07
C PHE A 37 0.44 23.97 -1.35
N GLY A 38 1.33 23.55 -0.44
CA GLY A 38 2.27 24.46 0.22
C GLY A 38 3.22 25.15 -0.76
N CYS A 39 3.77 24.42 -1.74
CA CYS A 39 4.65 24.99 -2.77
C CYS A 39 3.92 25.99 -3.68
N VAL A 40 2.70 25.65 -4.11
CA VAL A 40 1.89 26.53 -4.97
C VAL A 40 1.46 27.79 -4.21
N GLY A 41 1.02 27.67 -2.96
CA GLY A 41 0.58 28.81 -2.15
C GLY A 41 1.72 29.71 -1.65
N GLY A 42 2.90 29.14 -1.42
CA GLY A 42 4.08 29.86 -0.92
C GLY A 42 4.97 30.47 -2.01
N GLY A 43 4.73 30.15 -3.30
CA GLY A 43 5.50 30.66 -4.43
C GLY A 43 6.94 30.13 -4.53
N GLN A 44 7.34 29.20 -3.64
CA GLN A 44 8.65 28.56 -3.68
C GLN A 44 8.50 27.04 -3.82
N TRP A 45 9.17 26.50 -4.83
CA TRP A 45 9.08 25.08 -5.21
C TRP A 45 9.89 24.16 -4.30
N ALA A 46 10.82 24.69 -3.49
CA ALA A 46 11.67 23.91 -2.61
C ALA A 46 11.70 24.53 -1.20
N HIS A 47 11.02 23.86 -0.27
CA HIS A 47 11.07 24.16 1.16
C HIS A 47 11.71 22.98 1.90
N TRP A 48 12.36 23.24 3.04
CA TRP A 48 12.94 22.20 3.91
C TRP A 48 11.93 21.13 4.35
N THR A 49 10.62 21.43 4.29
CA THR A 49 9.54 20.49 4.55
C THR A 49 9.50 19.31 3.58
N VAL A 50 10.08 19.43 2.37
CA VAL A 50 10.20 18.31 1.42
C VAL A 50 11.04 17.17 2.00
N THR A 51 12.04 17.50 2.80
CA THR A 51 12.91 16.53 3.46
C THR A 51 12.08 15.63 4.38
N GLY A 52 11.06 16.18 5.06
CA GLY A 52 10.12 15.41 5.87
C GLY A 52 9.32 14.41 5.04
N THR A 53 8.68 14.87 3.95
CA THR A 53 7.88 14.01 3.06
C THR A 53 8.71 12.92 2.37
N VAL A 54 9.95 13.25 1.98
CA VAL A 54 10.88 12.29 1.37
C VAL A 54 11.36 11.26 2.39
N LEU A 55 11.83 11.69 3.57
CA LEU A 55 12.25 10.77 4.63
C LEU A 55 11.11 9.84 5.06
N TYR A 56 9.90 10.38 5.16
CA TYR A 56 8.70 9.60 5.45
C TYR A 56 8.42 8.56 4.36
N THR A 57 8.49 8.94 3.09
CA THR A 57 8.34 8.00 1.96
C THR A 57 9.40 6.90 2.00
N LEU A 58 10.66 7.24 2.30
CA LEU A 58 11.76 6.27 2.43
C LEU A 58 11.54 5.30 3.59
N LEU A 59 11.01 5.78 4.71
CA LEU A 59 10.65 4.93 5.85
C LEU A 59 9.61 3.89 5.44
N PHE A 60 8.57 4.30 4.70
CA PHE A 60 7.56 3.38 4.17
C PHE A 60 8.13 2.39 3.17
N GLN A 61 9.09 2.81 2.35
CA GLN A 61 9.77 1.93 1.40
C GLN A 61 10.59 0.84 2.10
N GLY A 62 11.13 1.11 3.30
CA GLY A 62 11.83 0.12 4.12
C GLY A 62 10.90 -0.75 4.98
N SER A 63 9.86 -0.17 5.57
CA SER A 63 8.96 -0.88 6.48
C SER A 63 8.01 -1.82 5.74
N THR A 64 7.51 -1.44 4.55
CA THR A 64 6.52 -2.22 3.80
C THR A 64 7.06 -3.60 3.40
N PRO A 65 8.26 -3.74 2.80
CA PRO A 65 8.82 -5.05 2.48
C PRO A 65 9.08 -5.93 3.72
N PHE A 66 9.45 -5.30 4.85
CA PHE A 66 9.65 -6.02 6.11
C PHE A 66 8.32 -6.58 6.64
N THR A 67 7.26 -5.78 6.65
CA THR A 67 5.91 -6.23 7.03
C THR A 67 5.39 -7.32 6.09
N GLU A 68 5.62 -7.19 4.78
CA GLU A 68 5.28 -8.20 3.77
C GLU A 68 5.98 -9.54 4.03
N TYR A 69 7.26 -9.50 4.40
CA TYR A 69 8.02 -10.69 4.76
C TYR A 69 7.47 -11.38 6.01
N LEU A 70 7.11 -10.62 7.04
CA LEU A 70 6.48 -11.15 8.26
C LEU A 70 5.10 -11.75 7.98
N SER A 71 4.28 -11.08 7.17
CA SER A 71 2.97 -11.58 6.75
C SER A 71 3.08 -12.86 5.93
N ALA A 72 4.03 -12.95 5.00
CA ALA A 72 4.29 -14.15 4.20
C ALA A 72 4.77 -15.34 5.04
N LYS A 73 5.45 -15.09 6.17
CA LYS A 73 5.81 -16.13 7.15
C LYS A 73 4.62 -16.59 7.98
N LYS A 74 3.74 -15.67 8.36
CA LYS A 74 2.59 -15.95 9.22
C LYS A 74 1.43 -16.62 8.48
N TYR A 75 1.21 -16.23 7.22
CA TYR A 75 0.06 -16.63 6.42
C TYR A 75 0.52 -17.31 5.12
N PRO A 76 0.42 -18.65 5.01
CA PRO A 76 0.92 -19.40 3.85
C PRO A 76 0.32 -18.93 2.51
N GLU A 77 -0.97 -18.59 2.50
CA GLU A 77 -1.70 -18.12 1.31
C GLU A 77 -1.28 -16.71 0.86
N TYR A 78 -0.63 -15.93 1.73
CA TYR A 78 -0.26 -14.56 1.44
C TYR A 78 0.74 -14.44 0.28
N ARG A 79 1.58 -15.46 0.08
CA ARG A 79 2.52 -15.49 -1.07
C ARG A 79 1.80 -15.55 -2.41
N VAL A 80 0.61 -16.16 -2.46
CA VAL A 80 -0.22 -16.22 -3.67
C VAL A 80 -0.83 -14.83 -3.92
N TYR A 81 -1.33 -14.20 -2.86
CA TYR A 81 -1.86 -12.84 -2.90
C TYR A 81 -0.79 -11.79 -3.31
N GLN A 82 0.46 -11.96 -2.88
CA GLN A 82 1.60 -11.12 -3.26
C GLN A 82 1.90 -11.12 -4.77
N ARG A 83 1.68 -12.25 -5.45
CA ARG A 83 1.92 -12.38 -6.90
C ARG A 83 0.79 -11.73 -7.70
N ALA A 84 -0.44 -11.86 -7.24
CA ALA A 84 -1.62 -11.38 -7.96
C ALA A 84 -1.87 -9.87 -7.80
N THR A 85 -1.62 -9.32 -6.61
CA THR A 85 -1.97 -7.94 -6.26
C THR A 85 -0.74 -7.01 -6.34
N SER A 86 -0.93 -5.71 -6.57
CA SER A 86 0.17 -4.73 -6.46
C SER A 86 0.53 -4.43 -5.00
N MET A 87 1.77 -4.02 -4.71
CA MET A 87 2.19 -3.70 -3.34
C MET A 87 1.60 -2.38 -2.82
N LEU A 88 1.79 -1.29 -3.57
CA LEU A 88 1.43 0.07 -3.16
C LEU A 88 0.47 0.73 -4.15
N VAL A 89 0.90 0.90 -5.40
CA VAL A 89 0.10 1.56 -6.43
C VAL A 89 -1.12 0.69 -6.78
N PRO A 90 -2.36 1.19 -6.67
CA PRO A 90 -3.55 0.46 -7.05
C PRO A 90 -3.50 0.09 -8.54
N MET A 91 -3.36 -1.20 -8.84
CA MET A 91 -3.34 -1.71 -10.20
C MET A 91 -4.31 -2.88 -10.33
N PRO A 92 -4.88 -3.13 -11.53
CA PRO A 92 -5.61 -4.36 -11.79
C PRO A 92 -4.74 -5.59 -11.46
N PRO A 93 -5.29 -6.63 -10.82
CA PRO A 93 -4.52 -7.81 -10.46
C PRO A 93 -4.02 -8.56 -11.69
N ARG A 94 -2.78 -9.07 -11.64
CA ARG A 94 -2.07 -9.69 -12.78
C ARG A 94 -2.39 -11.16 -13.01
N ASP A 95 -2.85 -11.86 -11.98
CA ASP A 95 -3.19 -13.29 -12.01
C ASP A 95 -4.61 -13.51 -11.45
N PRO A 96 -5.28 -14.63 -11.78
CA PRO A 96 -6.59 -14.95 -11.23
C PRO A 96 -6.42 -15.40 -9.77
N TRP A 97 -6.19 -14.45 -8.86
CA TRP A 97 -6.57 -14.64 -7.46
C TRP A 97 -8.02 -15.16 -7.49
N PRO A 98 -8.29 -16.42 -7.08
CA PRO A 98 -9.57 -17.04 -7.34
C PRO A 98 -10.68 -16.23 -6.67
N ARG A 99 -11.62 -15.71 -7.46
CA ARG A 99 -12.80 -14.99 -6.94
C ARG A 99 -13.65 -15.87 -6.01
N GLU A 100 -13.48 -17.18 -6.12
CA GLU A 100 -14.10 -18.19 -5.27
C GLU A 100 -13.49 -18.23 -3.86
N LEU A 101 -12.21 -17.84 -3.75
CA LEU A 101 -11.51 -17.69 -2.49
C LEU A 101 -11.62 -16.27 -1.95
N SER A 102 -11.97 -15.25 -2.75
CA SER A 102 -12.30 -13.94 -2.19
C SER A 102 -13.54 -14.06 -1.31
#